data_AF-A0AB37UR38-F1
#
_entry.id   AF-A0AB37UR38-F1
#
_cell.length_a   1.000
_cell.length_b   1.000
_cell.length_c   1.000
_cell.angle_alpha   90.00
_cell.angle_beta   90.00
_cell.angle_gamma   90.00
#
_symmetry.space_group_name_H-M   'P 1'
#
loop_
_entity.id
_entity.type
_entity.pdbx_description
1 polymer ?
#
loop_
_entity_poly.entity_id
_entity_poly.type
_entity_poly.pdbx_seq_one_letter_code
_entity_poly.pdbx_strand_id
1 'polypeptide(L)'
;MAEPIPPVTLPPAKDPLQEGEWLRAALQQWLDTEFLPEPANQQISRRAAQIFVRQRMEGENDLGSLAIAIVTEMQEFDFSKSFYSEFAVANAVSDLLLDSLGIDRCCGQ
;
A
#
# COMPACT_ATOMS: atom_id res chain seq x y z
N MET A 1 23.64 7.14 -22.19
CA MET A 1 22.37 7.55 -21.55
C MET A 1 21.87 6.35 -20.79
N ALA A 2 21.53 6.47 -19.50
CA ALA A 2 20.95 5.36 -18.77
C ALA A 2 19.52 5.12 -19.28
N GLU A 3 19.16 3.88 -19.52
CA GLU A 3 17.78 3.52 -19.86
C GLU A 3 16.89 3.70 -18.62
N PRO A 4 15.69 4.30 -18.76
CA PRO A 4 14.77 4.45 -17.65
C PRO A 4 14.25 3.08 -17.19
N ILE A 5 14.12 2.91 -15.89
CA ILE A 5 13.53 1.70 -15.30
C ILE A 5 12.04 1.68 -15.67
N PRO A 6 11.52 0.58 -16.26
CA PRO A 6 10.12 0.48 -16.59
C PRO A 6 9.25 0.49 -15.32
N PRO A 7 8.04 1.07 -15.37
CA PRO A 7 7.14 1.06 -14.24
C PRO A 7 6.66 -0.36 -13.91
N VAL A 8 6.38 -0.60 -12.63
CA VAL A 8 5.68 -1.80 -12.19
C VAL A 8 4.18 -1.55 -12.30
N THR A 9 3.48 -2.40 -13.03
CA THR A 9 2.03 -2.30 -13.21
C THR A 9 1.36 -3.58 -12.72
N LEU A 10 0.29 -3.40 -11.95
CA LEU A 10 -0.58 -4.49 -11.54
C LEU A 10 -1.43 -4.94 -12.74
N PRO A 11 -1.87 -6.21 -12.79
CA PRO A 11 -2.92 -6.62 -13.70
C PRO A 11 -4.18 -5.77 -13.50
N PRO A 12 -4.99 -5.56 -14.57
CA PRO A 12 -6.28 -4.90 -14.45
C PRO A 12 -7.12 -5.54 -13.34
N ALA A 13 -7.69 -4.68 -12.48
CA ALA A 13 -8.46 -5.15 -11.34
C ALA A 13 -9.65 -6.01 -11.81
N LYS A 14 -9.78 -7.20 -11.23
CA LYS A 14 -10.93 -8.09 -11.50
C LYS A 14 -12.05 -7.83 -10.51
N ASP A 15 -11.68 -7.67 -9.24
CA ASP A 15 -12.58 -7.30 -8.16
C ASP A 15 -11.81 -6.36 -7.20
N PRO A 16 -11.91 -5.03 -7.44
CA PRO A 16 -11.24 -4.03 -6.60
C PRO A 16 -11.58 -4.15 -5.12
N LEU A 17 -12.81 -4.57 -4.77
CA LEU A 17 -13.25 -4.68 -3.38
C LEU A 17 -12.58 -5.87 -2.69
N GLN A 18 -12.50 -7.01 -3.37
CA GLN A 18 -11.77 -8.19 -2.90
C GLN A 18 -10.28 -7.87 -2.72
N GLU A 19 -9.66 -7.20 -3.69
CA GLU A 19 -8.25 -6.77 -3.61
C GLU A 19 -8.04 -5.81 -2.43
N GLY A 20 -8.98 -4.88 -2.19
CA GLY A 20 -8.96 -3.97 -1.05
C GLY A 20 -9.06 -4.65 0.30
N GLU A 21 -9.94 -5.65 0.46
CA GLU A 21 -10.05 -6.42 1.71
C GLU A 21 -8.78 -7.22 1.99
N TRP A 22 -8.18 -7.82 0.95
CA TRP A 22 -6.88 -8.45 1.07
C TRP A 22 -5.82 -7.45 1.53
N LEU A 23 -5.72 -6.28 0.87
CA LEU A 23 -4.72 -5.28 1.20
C LEU A 23 -4.90 -4.76 2.62
N ARG A 24 -6.14 -4.52 3.06
CA ARG A 24 -6.46 -4.12 4.43
C ARG A 24 -5.94 -5.14 5.43
N ALA A 25 -6.23 -6.42 5.24
CA ALA A 25 -5.81 -7.47 6.15
C ALA A 25 -4.29 -7.64 6.18
N ALA A 26 -3.66 -7.66 5.00
CA ALA A 26 -2.22 -7.81 4.85
C ALA A 26 -1.46 -6.62 5.46
N LEU A 27 -1.90 -5.39 5.18
CA LEU A 27 -1.30 -4.19 5.75
C LEU A 27 -1.47 -4.13 7.26
N GLN A 28 -2.66 -4.46 7.79
CA GLN A 28 -2.84 -4.50 9.24
C GLN A 28 -1.88 -5.51 9.88
N GLN A 29 -1.75 -6.71 9.31
CA GLN A 29 -0.82 -7.71 9.80
C GLN A 29 0.65 -7.23 9.74
N TRP A 30 1.03 -6.55 8.66
CA TRP A 30 2.36 -5.98 8.52
C TRP A 30 2.65 -4.94 9.62
N LEU A 31 1.71 -4.00 9.83
CA LEU A 31 1.82 -2.97 10.88
C LEU A 31 1.85 -3.60 12.29
N ASP A 32 1.05 -4.63 12.53
CA ASP A 32 0.99 -5.30 13.83
C ASP A 32 2.27 -6.13 14.12
N THR A 33 3.02 -6.52 13.08
CA THR A 33 4.23 -7.36 13.18
C THR A 33 5.52 -6.56 13.24
N GLU A 34 5.61 -5.47 12.48
CA GLU A 34 6.85 -4.67 12.35
C GLU A 34 7.19 -3.96 13.68
N PHE A 35 6.18 -3.50 14.42
CA PHE A 35 6.36 -2.99 15.78
C PHE A 35 5.47 -3.75 16.78
N LEU A 36 4.27 -3.25 17.04
CA LEU A 36 3.30 -3.87 17.93
C LEU A 36 1.88 -3.53 17.49
N PRO A 37 0.88 -4.36 17.87
CA PRO A 37 -0.51 -4.07 17.52
C PRO A 37 -1.06 -2.82 18.20
N GLU A 38 -1.56 -1.87 17.42
CA GLU A 38 -2.17 -0.63 17.91
C GLU A 38 -3.56 -0.39 17.31
N PRO A 39 -4.48 0.27 18.04
CA PRO A 39 -5.76 0.69 17.48
C PRO A 39 -5.63 1.58 16.23
N ALA A 40 -4.53 2.32 16.10
CA ALA A 40 -4.23 3.12 14.93
C ALA A 40 -4.03 2.25 13.67
N ASN A 41 -3.41 1.06 13.79
CA ASN A 41 -3.13 0.16 12.67
C ASN A 41 -4.40 -0.28 11.93
N GLN A 42 -5.50 -0.50 12.65
CA GLN A 42 -6.80 -0.82 12.06
C GLN A 42 -7.38 0.33 11.24
N GLN A 43 -7.16 1.57 11.67
CA GLN A 43 -7.65 2.76 10.97
C GLN A 43 -6.76 3.08 9.76
N ILE A 44 -5.44 2.96 9.92
CA ILE A 44 -4.44 3.12 8.86
C ILE A 44 -4.72 2.13 7.73
N SER A 45 -4.79 0.83 8.05
CA SER A 45 -5.01 -0.21 7.04
C SER A 45 -6.34 -0.05 6.31
N ARG A 46 -7.41 0.35 7.03
CA ARG A 46 -8.72 0.63 6.42
C ARG A 46 -8.66 1.83 5.47
N ARG A 47 -8.03 2.94 5.87
CA ARG A 47 -7.96 4.15 5.04
C ARG A 47 -7.10 3.91 3.80
N ALA A 48 -5.93 3.27 3.94
CA ALA A 48 -5.08 2.89 2.82
C ALA A 48 -5.80 1.97 1.82
N ALA A 49 -6.55 0.96 2.31
CA ALA A 49 -7.34 0.08 1.45
C ALA A 49 -8.45 0.83 0.71
N GLN A 50 -9.13 1.80 1.36
CA GLN A 50 -10.16 2.62 0.71
C GLN A 50 -9.58 3.46 -0.44
N ILE A 51 -8.42 4.09 -0.21
CA ILE A 51 -7.69 4.85 -1.23
C ILE A 51 -7.35 3.95 -2.41
N PHE A 52 -6.73 2.79 -2.12
CA PHE A 52 -6.37 1.80 -3.13
C PHE A 52 -7.58 1.35 -3.94
N VAL A 53 -8.67 0.91 -3.30
CA VAL A 53 -9.90 0.48 -3.98
C VAL A 53 -10.41 1.56 -4.94
N ARG A 54 -10.45 2.82 -4.48
CA ARG A 54 -10.92 3.93 -5.32
C ARG A 54 -10.04 4.11 -6.55
N GLN A 55 -8.71 4.11 -6.40
CA GLN A 55 -7.78 4.18 -7.53
C GLN A 55 -7.93 3.00 -8.49
N ARG A 56 -8.09 1.77 -7.97
CA ARG A 56 -8.32 0.57 -8.79
C ARG A 56 -9.62 0.66 -9.58
N MET A 57 -10.69 1.18 -8.98
CA MET A 57 -11.97 1.43 -9.67
C MET A 57 -11.88 2.53 -10.73
N GLU A 58 -10.99 3.51 -10.54
CA GLU A 58 -10.66 4.55 -11.53
C GLU A 58 -9.77 4.02 -12.68
N GLY A 59 -9.35 2.75 -12.60
CA GLY A 59 -8.54 2.09 -13.63
C GLY A 59 -7.03 2.27 -13.45
N GLU A 60 -6.58 2.79 -12.31
CA GLU A 60 -5.16 2.91 -12.01
C GLU A 60 -4.55 1.54 -11.66
N ASN A 61 -3.42 1.25 -12.30
CA ASN A 61 -2.69 -0.01 -12.18
C ASN A 61 -1.18 0.22 -11.98
N ASP A 62 -0.67 1.44 -12.19
CA ASP A 62 0.71 1.78 -11.93
C ASP A 62 0.99 1.83 -10.43
N LEU A 63 1.98 1.04 -9.99
CA LEU A 63 2.33 0.94 -8.57
C LEU A 63 2.80 2.29 -8.02
N GLY A 64 3.52 3.07 -8.82
CA GLY A 64 4.00 4.40 -8.43
C GLY A 64 2.85 5.38 -8.21
N SER A 65 1.90 5.43 -9.14
CA SER A 65 0.67 6.23 -8.99
C SER A 65 -0.12 5.84 -7.74
N LEU A 66 -0.30 4.53 -7.50
CA LEU A 66 -0.99 4.02 -6.31
C LEU A 66 -0.29 4.44 -5.01
N ALA A 67 1.04 4.33 -4.97
CA ALA A 67 1.84 4.75 -3.82
C ALA A 67 1.72 6.26 -3.58
N ILE A 68 1.78 7.08 -4.63
CA ILE A 68 1.62 8.54 -4.55
C ILE A 68 0.23 8.92 -4.02
N ALA A 69 -0.82 8.26 -4.51
CA ALA A 69 -2.18 8.49 -4.04
C ALA A 69 -2.31 8.19 -2.54
N ILE A 70 -1.76 7.05 -2.09
CA ILE A 70 -1.76 6.66 -0.68
C ILE A 70 -1.00 7.68 0.17
N VAL A 71 0.22 8.07 -0.20
CA VAL A 71 0.98 9.10 0.56
C VAL A 71 0.15 10.38 0.68
N THR A 72 -0.36 10.87 -0.45
CA THR A 72 -1.05 12.17 -0.54
C THR A 72 -2.31 12.19 0.32
N GLU A 73 -3.14 11.15 0.25
CA GLU A 73 -4.40 11.11 0.99
C GLU A 73 -4.23 10.74 2.46
N MET A 74 -3.13 10.04 2.81
CA MET A 74 -2.80 9.73 4.19
C MET A 74 -2.21 10.92 4.95
N GLN A 75 -1.79 12.00 4.28
CA GLN A 75 -1.34 13.23 4.97
C GLN A 75 -2.42 13.84 5.88
N GLU A 76 -3.71 13.57 5.60
CA GLU A 76 -4.83 14.00 6.44
C GLU A 76 -5.11 13.07 7.64
N PHE A 77 -4.35 11.99 7.80
CA PHE A 77 -4.47 11.08 8.94
C PHE A 77 -3.60 11.56 10.11
N ASP A 78 -4.15 11.53 11.33
CA ASP A 78 -3.39 11.86 12.54
C ASP A 78 -2.55 10.67 12.99
N PHE A 79 -1.26 10.69 12.61
CA PHE A 79 -0.27 9.70 13.01
C PHE A 79 0.37 9.94 14.39
N SER A 80 -0.05 10.95 15.16
CA SER A 80 0.59 11.29 16.46
C SER A 80 0.59 10.17 17.50
N LYS A 81 -0.27 9.16 17.31
CA LYS A 81 -0.39 7.95 18.15
C LYS A 81 -0.07 6.66 17.38
N SER A 82 0.85 6.73 16.42
CA SER A 82 1.25 5.62 15.56
C SER A 82 2.77 5.61 15.41
N PHE A 83 3.36 4.42 15.31
CA PHE A 83 4.78 4.26 14.95
C PHE A 83 5.08 4.59 13.48
N TYR A 84 4.05 4.67 12.65
CA TYR A 84 4.14 4.85 11.21
C TYR A 84 3.79 6.26 10.76
N SER A 85 4.26 6.62 9.57
CA SER A 85 3.86 7.78 8.78
C SER A 85 3.17 7.36 7.48
N GLU A 86 2.62 8.33 6.76
CA GLU A 86 2.06 8.15 5.42
C GLU A 86 3.05 7.50 4.44
N PHE A 87 4.33 7.85 4.53
CA PHE A 87 5.38 7.27 3.70
C PHE A 87 5.65 5.81 4.07
N ALA A 88 5.71 5.49 5.36
CA ALA A 88 5.90 4.11 5.81
C ALA A 88 4.73 3.22 5.34
N VAL A 89 3.51 3.74 5.41
CA VAL A 89 2.31 3.03 4.94
C VAL A 89 2.35 2.80 3.43
N ALA A 90 2.68 3.82 2.63
CA ALA A 90 2.75 3.68 1.18
C ALA A 90 3.86 2.70 0.73
N ASN A 91 5.01 2.71 1.42
CA ASN A 91 6.08 1.74 1.17
C ASN A 91 5.63 0.32 1.53
N ALA A 92 5.00 0.12 2.69
CA ALA A 92 4.47 -1.18 3.09
C ALA A 92 3.42 -1.70 2.09
N VAL A 93 2.53 -0.84 1.61
CA VAL A 93 1.58 -1.21 0.54
C VAL A 93 2.31 -1.60 -0.74
N SER A 94 3.33 -0.84 -1.15
CA SER A 94 4.10 -1.13 -2.36
C SER A 94 4.77 -2.50 -2.28
N ASP A 95 5.40 -2.78 -1.15
CA ASP A 95 6.03 -4.06 -0.84
C ASP A 95 5.04 -5.24 -0.89
N LEU A 96 3.87 -5.09 -0.24
CA LEU A 96 2.83 -6.12 -0.26
C LEU A 96 2.31 -6.38 -1.69
N LEU A 97 2.16 -5.34 -2.50
CA LEU A 97 1.75 -5.47 -3.89
C LEU A 97 2.82 -6.16 -4.74
N LEU A 98 4.10 -5.83 -4.55
CA LEU A 98 5.21 -6.51 -5.22
C LEU A 98 5.23 -8.01 -4.88
N ASP A 99 5.07 -8.35 -3.60
CA ASP A 99 4.98 -9.75 -3.15
C ASP A 99 3.80 -10.48 -3.83
N SER A 100 2.65 -9.81 -3.95
CA SER A 100 1.46 -10.38 -4.61
C SER A 100 1.67 -10.68 -6.10
N LEU A 101 2.60 -9.96 -6.74
CA LEU A 101 3.01 -10.17 -8.12
C LEU A 101 4.12 -11.22 -8.26
N GLY A 102 4.65 -11.73 -7.14
CA GLY A 102 5.81 -12.62 -7.12
C GLY A 102 7.11 -11.93 -7.53
N ILE A 103 7.16 -10.59 -7.43
CA ILE A 103 8.36 -9.81 -7.69
C ILE A 103 9.15 -9.77 -6.38
N ASP A 104 10.33 -10.39 -6.40
CA ASP A 104 11.19 -10.47 -5.23
C ASP A 104 11.68 -9.07 -4.82
N ARG A 105 11.73 -8.82 -3.51
CA ARG A 105 12.19 -7.54 -2.97
C ARG A 105 13.70 -7.48 -3.16
N CYS A 106 14.16 -6.76 -4.18
CA CYS A 106 15.59 -6.58 -4.40
C CYS A 106 16.19 -5.78 -3.23
N CYS A 107 16.95 -6.50 -2.39
CA CYS A 107 17.82 -6.05 -1.29
C CYS A 107 17.13 -5.83 0.07
N GLY A 108 17.42 -6.73 1.03
CA GLY A 108 17.02 -6.58 2.44
C GLY A 108 17.04 -7.84 3.32
N GLN A 109 17.88 -8.85 3.01
CA GLN A 109 18.22 -9.92 3.97
C GLN A 109 19.43 -9.51 4.82
#